data_AF-A0A2M7M6Q7-F1
#
_entry.id   AF-A0A2M7M6Q7-F1
#
_cell.length_a   1.000
_cell.length_b   1.000
_cell.length_c   1.000
_cell.angle_alpha   90.00
_cell.angle_beta   90.00
_cell.angle_gamma   90.00
#
_symmetry.space_group_name_H-M   'P 1'
#
loop_
_entity.id
_entity.type
_entity.pdbx_description
1 polymer ?
#
loop_
_entity_poly.entity_id
_entity_poly.type
_entity_poly.pdbx_seq_one_letter_code
_entity_poly.pdbx_strand_id
1 'polypeptide(L)'
;MQLIENDYEQKLMQALPPHARDIAEDLLNATSLKSLISMLAANTPDKTILSPKNVPNSLWIPILKAALLAKCTYFLPNNQFNSKEVMFLMKTACRSAGYPLEEYPLRDVLALTKKDMPIFHHWLIQFTQCLQISKHKP
;
A
#
# COMPACT_ATOMS: atom_id res chain seq x y z
N MET A 1 -13.27 -5.31 -22.69
CA MET A 1 -11.97 -4.93 -22.10
C MET A 1 -11.68 -5.98 -21.04
N GLN A 2 -10.73 -6.89 -21.27
CA GLN A 2 -10.38 -7.89 -20.25
C GLN A 2 -9.70 -7.15 -19.10
N LEU A 3 -10.37 -7.09 -17.94
CA LEU A 3 -9.79 -6.60 -16.71
C LEU A 3 -8.63 -7.54 -16.36
N ILE A 4 -7.40 -7.09 -16.58
CA ILE A 4 -6.25 -7.72 -15.92
C ILE A 4 -6.34 -7.27 -14.47
N GLU A 5 -7.01 -8.06 -13.64
CA GLU A 5 -6.95 -7.89 -12.19
C GLU A 5 -5.51 -8.18 -11.78
N ASN A 6 -4.79 -7.14 -11.36
CA ASN A 6 -3.49 -7.35 -10.72
C ASN A 6 -3.72 -7.84 -9.30
N ASP A 7 -3.05 -8.93 -8.94
CA ASP A 7 -2.91 -9.34 -7.55
C ASP A 7 -2.26 -8.20 -6.75
N TYR A 8 -2.86 -7.84 -5.62
CA TYR A 8 -2.36 -6.84 -4.69
C TYR A 8 -2.27 -7.42 -3.29
N GLU A 9 -1.46 -6.81 -2.42
CA GLU A 9 -1.25 -7.31 -1.07
C GLU A 9 -2.50 -7.12 -0.20
N GLN A 10 -3.03 -8.22 0.30
CA GLN A 10 -4.26 -8.26 1.10
C GLN A 10 -4.03 -8.54 2.58
N LYS A 11 -2.80 -8.86 3.01
CA LYS A 11 -2.50 -9.28 4.40
C LYS A 11 -3.09 -8.33 5.45
N LEU A 12 -2.92 -7.02 5.27
CA LEU A 12 -3.45 -6.03 6.20
C LEU A 12 -4.97 -5.92 6.15
N MET A 13 -5.59 -6.07 4.97
CA MET A 13 -7.05 -6.11 4.85
C MET A 13 -7.64 -7.33 5.57
N GLN A 14 -6.99 -8.49 5.43
CA GLN A 14 -7.41 -9.73 6.08
C GLN A 14 -7.23 -9.69 7.61
N ALA A 15 -6.31 -8.88 8.12
CA ALA A 15 -6.14 -8.66 9.56
C ALA A 15 -7.22 -7.77 10.20
N LEU A 16 -7.99 -7.02 9.38
CA LEU A 16 -9.09 -6.19 9.88
C LEU A 16 -10.34 -7.03 10.20
N PRO A 17 -11.15 -6.61 11.19
CA PRO A 17 -12.52 -7.10 11.37
C PRO A 17 -13.35 -6.93 10.08
N PRO A 18 -14.33 -7.80 9.78
CA PRO A 18 -15.06 -7.76 8.50
C PRO A 18 -15.64 -6.40 8.12
N HIS A 19 -16.35 -5.74 9.05
CA HIS A 19 -16.95 -4.42 8.84
C HIS A 19 -15.91 -3.31 8.57
N ALA A 20 -14.70 -3.44 9.11
CA ALA A 20 -13.59 -2.51 8.84
C ALA A 20 -12.88 -2.84 7.51
N ARG A 21 -12.81 -4.13 7.16
CA ARG A 21 -12.30 -4.60 5.86
C ARG A 21 -13.14 -4.07 4.71
N ASP A 22 -14.46 -4.12 4.82
CA ASP A 22 -15.36 -3.58 3.80
C ASP A 22 -15.08 -2.10 3.53
N ILE A 23 -14.79 -1.30 4.58
CA ILE A 23 -14.38 0.10 4.41
C ILE A 23 -13.04 0.20 3.70
N ALA A 24 -12.06 -0.63 4.03
CA ALA A 24 -10.76 -0.62 3.37
C ALA A 24 -10.89 -0.97 1.87
N GLU A 25 -11.76 -1.89 1.50
CA GLU A 25 -12.08 -2.25 0.11
C GLU A 25 -12.82 -1.11 -0.61
N ASP A 26 -13.82 -0.50 0.03
CA ASP A 26 -14.52 0.68 -0.50
C ASP A 26 -13.53 1.81 -0.80
N LEU A 27 -12.61 2.07 0.14
CA LEU A 27 -11.56 3.07 0.00
C LEU A 27 -10.55 2.71 -1.10
N LEU A 28 -10.12 1.45 -1.20
CA LEU A 28 -9.24 0.97 -2.27
C LEU A 28 -9.86 1.28 -3.64
N ASN A 29 -11.15 1.03 -3.81
CA ASN A 29 -11.84 1.16 -5.09
C ASN A 29 -12.19 2.62 -5.43
N ALA A 30 -12.72 3.38 -4.47
CA ALA A 30 -13.26 4.72 -4.71
C ALA A 30 -12.26 5.86 -4.52
N THR A 31 -11.14 5.62 -3.82
CA THR A 31 -10.24 6.69 -3.39
C THR A 31 -8.92 6.67 -4.16
N SER A 32 -8.44 7.86 -4.57
CA SER A 32 -7.13 8.00 -5.21
C SER A 32 -5.98 7.76 -4.23
N LEU A 33 -4.82 7.33 -4.72
CA LEU A 33 -3.63 7.16 -3.87
C LEU A 33 -3.28 8.44 -3.11
N LYS A 34 -3.32 9.59 -3.81
CA LYS A 34 -3.06 10.91 -3.20
C LYS A 34 -4.05 11.20 -2.06
N SER A 35 -5.33 10.94 -2.28
CA SER A 35 -6.36 11.17 -1.27
C SER A 35 -6.15 10.28 -0.04
N LEU A 36 -5.84 8.99 -0.22
CA LEU A 36 -5.56 8.09 0.90
C LEU A 36 -4.34 8.55 1.72
N ILE A 37 -3.28 9.03 1.06
CA ILE A 37 -2.09 9.58 1.73
C ILE A 37 -2.47 10.83 2.55
N SER A 38 -3.26 11.74 1.99
CA SER A 38 -3.75 12.92 2.70
C SER A 38 -4.61 12.55 3.92
N MET A 39 -5.48 11.56 3.79
CA MET A 39 -6.30 11.07 4.89
C MET A 39 -5.44 10.48 6.02
N LEU A 40 -4.42 9.69 5.67
CA LEU A 40 -3.49 9.12 6.65
C LEU A 40 -2.69 10.23 7.36
N ALA A 41 -2.23 11.24 6.63
CA ALA A 41 -1.51 12.38 7.19
C ALA A 41 -2.37 13.24 8.12
N ALA A 42 -3.65 13.43 7.79
CA ALA A 42 -4.59 14.18 8.63
C ALA A 42 -4.92 13.47 9.96
N ASN A 43 -4.76 12.13 10.02
CA ASN A 43 -5.00 11.31 11.20
C ASN A 43 -6.32 11.64 11.95
N THR A 44 -7.35 11.99 11.18
CA THR A 44 -8.65 12.40 11.71
C THR A 44 -9.69 11.39 11.26
N PRO A 45 -10.31 10.62 12.18
CA PRO A 45 -11.32 9.64 11.82
C PRO A 45 -12.52 10.27 11.12
N ASP A 46 -12.87 9.76 9.94
CA ASP A 46 -14.05 10.20 9.21
C ASP A 46 -15.29 9.46 9.72
N LYS A 47 -16.07 10.14 10.57
CA LYS A 47 -17.30 9.59 11.14
C LYS A 47 -18.36 9.29 10.08
N THR A 48 -18.34 9.95 8.93
CA THR A 48 -19.31 9.68 7.84
C THR A 48 -19.05 8.33 7.19
N ILE A 49 -17.80 7.88 7.19
CA ILE A 49 -17.38 6.57 6.69
C ILE A 49 -17.52 5.48 7.76
N LEU A 50 -17.13 5.79 9.00
CA LEU A 50 -17.05 4.79 10.09
C LEU A 50 -18.39 4.47 10.75
N SER A 51 -19.22 5.48 11.00
CA SER A 51 -20.46 5.32 11.77
C SER A 51 -21.49 4.39 11.10
N PRO A 52 -21.72 4.44 9.78
CA PRO A 52 -22.69 3.56 9.12
C PRO A 52 -22.40 2.06 9.30
N LYS A 53 -21.13 1.68 9.48
CA LYS A 53 -20.69 0.30 9.69
C LYS A 53 -20.31 -0.02 11.15
N ASN A 54 -20.63 0.87 12.09
CA ASN A 54 -20.30 0.75 13.52
C ASN A 54 -18.80 0.48 13.78
N VAL A 55 -17.91 1.05 12.97
CA VAL A 55 -16.46 0.84 13.09
C VAL A 55 -15.88 1.81 14.14
N PRO A 56 -15.15 1.32 15.15
CA PRO A 56 -14.46 2.18 16.12
C PRO A 56 -13.41 3.09 15.48
N ASN A 57 -13.27 4.31 15.99
CA ASN A 57 -12.25 5.27 15.54
C ASN A 57 -10.82 4.73 15.63
N SER A 58 -10.54 3.80 16.55
CA SER A 58 -9.23 3.15 16.71
C SER A 58 -8.80 2.36 15.47
N LEU A 59 -9.75 1.92 14.63
CA LEU A 59 -9.47 1.19 13.40
C LEU A 59 -9.22 2.09 12.20
N TRP A 60 -9.34 3.42 12.34
CA TRP A 60 -9.15 4.36 11.23
C TRP A 60 -7.79 4.23 10.55
N ILE A 61 -6.71 4.31 11.34
CA ILE A 61 -5.36 4.19 10.81
C ILE A 61 -5.07 2.80 10.25
N PRO A 62 -5.42 1.68 10.92
CA PRO A 62 -5.35 0.35 10.34
C PRO A 62 -6.06 0.21 8.98
N ILE A 63 -7.27 0.76 8.84
CA ILE A 63 -8.05 0.76 7.59
C ILE A 63 -7.29 1.50 6.48
N LEU A 64 -6.83 2.72 6.76
CA LEU A 64 -6.10 3.52 5.78
C LEU A 64 -4.79 2.86 5.35
N LYS A 65 -4.04 2.27 6.29
CA LYS A 65 -2.79 1.54 5.98
C LYS A 65 -3.06 0.31 5.11
N ALA A 66 -4.13 -0.45 5.40
CA ALA A 66 -4.51 -1.61 4.61
C ALA A 66 -4.89 -1.20 3.18
N ALA A 67 -5.75 -0.18 3.03
CA ALA A 67 -6.15 0.35 1.73
C ALA A 67 -4.95 0.92 0.94
N LEU A 68 -4.05 1.65 1.60
CA LEU A 68 -2.85 2.20 0.98
C LEU A 68 -1.88 1.12 0.48
N LEU A 69 -1.59 0.11 1.31
CA LEU A 69 -0.71 -0.98 0.91
C LEU A 69 -1.25 -1.68 -0.34
N ALA A 70 -2.52 -2.08 -0.31
CA ALA A 70 -3.20 -2.68 -1.44
C ALA A 70 -3.13 -1.78 -2.69
N LYS A 71 -3.48 -0.49 -2.56
CA LYS A 71 -3.46 0.48 -3.66
C LYS A 71 -2.06 0.64 -4.25
N CYS A 72 -1.02 0.68 -3.43
CA CYS A 72 0.37 0.75 -3.90
C CYS A 72 0.76 -0.51 -4.67
N THR A 73 0.46 -1.70 -4.12
CA THR A 73 0.84 -2.97 -4.75
C THR A 73 0.05 -3.31 -6.01
N TYR A 74 -1.07 -2.61 -6.25
CA TYR A 74 -1.83 -2.72 -7.49
C TYR A 74 -1.09 -2.12 -8.71
N PHE A 75 -0.18 -1.17 -8.49
CA PHE A 75 0.62 -0.59 -9.57
C PHE A 75 1.74 -1.55 -9.98
N LEU A 76 1.75 -1.97 -11.25
CA LEU A 76 2.86 -2.72 -11.82
C LEU A 76 4.00 -1.80 -12.27
N PRO A 77 5.25 -2.26 -12.21
CA PRO A 77 6.35 -1.52 -12.79
C PRO A 77 6.15 -1.34 -14.30
N ASN A 78 6.43 -0.14 -14.80
CA ASN A 78 6.35 0.17 -16.21
C ASN A 78 7.37 1.27 -16.59
N ASN A 79 7.60 1.44 -17.88
CA ASN A 79 8.64 2.34 -18.42
C ASN A 79 8.33 3.84 -18.26
N GLN A 80 7.14 4.21 -17.78
CA GLN A 80 6.74 5.59 -17.57
C GLN A 80 7.12 6.08 -16.18
N PHE A 81 7.31 5.18 -15.21
CA PHE A 81 7.74 5.57 -13.88
C PHE A 81 9.21 6.01 -13.87
N ASN A 82 9.43 7.22 -13.37
CA ASN A 82 10.78 7.69 -13.06
C ASN A 82 11.23 7.21 -11.68
N SER A 83 12.53 7.32 -11.39
CA SER A 83 13.09 6.81 -10.14
C SER A 83 12.52 7.50 -8.88
N LYS A 84 12.04 8.75 -8.98
CA LYS A 84 11.41 9.45 -7.85
C LYS A 84 10.03 8.88 -7.56
N GLU A 85 9.24 8.59 -8.59
CA GLU A 85 7.91 7.98 -8.47
C GLU A 85 7.99 6.57 -7.91
N VAL A 86 8.93 5.76 -8.41
CA VAL A 86 9.21 4.43 -7.87
C VAL A 86 9.56 4.51 -6.39
N MET A 87 10.51 5.38 -6.03
CA MET A 87 10.92 5.54 -4.64
C MET A 87 9.77 6.01 -3.74
N PHE A 88 8.92 6.92 -4.24
CA PHE A 88 7.74 7.38 -3.53
C PHE A 88 6.74 6.25 -3.26
N LEU A 89 6.44 5.43 -4.27
CA LEU A 89 5.57 4.26 -4.12
C LEU A 89 6.15 3.26 -3.12
N MET A 90 7.44 2.93 -3.24
CA MET A 90 8.10 1.99 -2.32
C MET A 90 8.06 2.49 -0.88
N LYS A 91 8.40 3.76 -0.63
CA LYS A 91 8.33 4.35 0.71
C LYS A 91 6.93 4.33 1.29
N THR A 92 5.93 4.67 0.47
CA THR A 92 4.52 4.68 0.89
C THR A 92 4.03 3.28 1.26
N ALA A 93 4.33 2.28 0.42
CA ALA A 93 3.98 0.89 0.67
C ALA A 93 4.67 0.35 1.92
N CYS A 94 5.98 0.57 2.05
CA CYS A 94 6.77 0.14 3.21
C CYS A 94 6.25 0.75 4.52
N ARG A 95 5.97 2.06 4.54
CA ARG A 95 5.39 2.74 5.72
C ARG A 95 4.00 2.21 6.07
N SER A 96 3.19 1.90 5.05
CA SER A 96 1.85 1.33 5.23
C SER A 96 1.91 -0.09 5.79
N ALA A 97 2.87 -0.90 5.34
CA ALA A 97 3.16 -2.23 5.85
C ALA A 97 3.75 -2.26 7.27
N GLY A 98 4.13 -1.10 7.82
CA GLY A 98 4.74 -1.00 9.15
C GLY A 98 6.28 -1.10 9.16
N TYR A 99 6.91 -1.01 7.99
CA TYR A 99 8.37 -1.11 7.82
C TYR A 99 8.92 0.11 7.07
N PRO A 100 8.78 1.35 7.59
CA PRO A 100 9.24 2.54 6.89
C PRO A 100 10.73 2.45 6.53
N LEU A 101 11.08 2.80 5.28
CA LEU A 101 12.47 2.68 4.79
C LEU A 101 13.45 3.63 5.47
N GLU A 102 12.95 4.60 6.24
CA GLU A 102 13.76 5.45 7.10
C GLU A 102 14.31 4.70 8.34
N GLU A 103 13.61 3.65 8.78
CA GLU A 103 13.97 2.85 9.97
C GLU A 103 14.41 1.43 9.60
N TYR A 104 13.90 0.88 8.50
CA TYR A 104 14.16 -0.48 8.05
C TYR A 104 14.88 -0.46 6.70
N PRO A 105 16.13 -0.95 6.63
CA PRO A 105 16.82 -1.14 5.35
C PRO A 105 16.00 -2.05 4.43
N LEU A 106 15.98 -1.75 3.13
CA LEU A 106 15.18 -2.51 2.14
C LEU A 106 15.44 -4.02 2.19
N ARG A 107 16.70 -4.44 2.41
CA ARG A 107 17.07 -5.86 2.55
C ARG A 107 16.30 -6.53 3.70
N ASP A 108 16.14 -5.83 4.80
CA ASP A 108 15.50 -6.37 6.00
C ASP A 108 13.98 -6.39 5.80
N VAL A 109 13.40 -5.37 5.15
CA VAL A 109 11.99 -5.38 4.73
C VAL A 109 11.70 -6.58 3.82
N LEU A 110 12.56 -6.86 2.84
CA LEU A 110 12.42 -8.03 1.97
C LEU A 110 12.47 -9.34 2.74
N ALA A 111 13.35 -9.47 3.75
CA ALA A 111 13.43 -10.66 4.58
C ALA A 111 12.17 -10.86 5.44
N LEU A 112 11.67 -9.79 6.07
CA LEU A 112 10.49 -9.81 6.94
C LEU A 112 9.20 -10.11 6.16
N THR A 113 9.08 -9.59 4.94
CA THR A 113 7.84 -9.69 4.15
C THR A 113 7.72 -10.99 3.38
N LYS A 114 8.83 -11.71 3.15
CA LYS A 114 8.89 -12.90 2.27
C LYS A 114 7.82 -13.96 2.60
N LYS A 115 7.54 -14.18 3.88
CA LYS A 115 6.59 -15.20 4.34
C LYS A 115 5.18 -14.63 4.53
N ASP A 116 5.09 -13.46 5.18
CA ASP A 116 3.81 -12.95 5.67
C ASP A 116 3.08 -12.04 4.67
N MET A 117 3.79 -11.47 3.70
CA MET A 117 3.28 -10.55 2.68
C MET A 117 3.97 -10.85 1.31
N PRO A 118 3.72 -12.03 0.72
CA PRO A 118 4.47 -12.50 -0.44
C PRO A 118 4.24 -11.65 -1.70
N ILE A 119 3.04 -11.06 -1.86
CA ILE A 119 2.74 -10.18 -3.00
C ILE A 119 3.53 -8.89 -2.85
N PHE A 120 3.52 -8.29 -1.67
CA PHE A 120 4.32 -7.10 -1.39
C PHE A 120 5.83 -7.36 -1.52
N HIS A 121 6.31 -8.52 -1.06
CA HIS A 121 7.70 -8.94 -1.24
C HIS A 121 8.10 -8.98 -2.72
N HIS A 122 7.30 -9.65 -3.56
CA HIS A 122 7.57 -9.74 -4.99
C HIS A 122 7.52 -8.36 -5.66
N TRP A 123 6.51 -7.55 -5.30
CA TRP A 123 6.35 -6.18 -5.77
C TRP A 123 7.59 -5.31 -5.46
N LEU A 124 8.14 -5.42 -4.24
CA LEU A 124 9.37 -4.70 -3.85
C LEU A 124 10.57 -5.12 -4.71
N ILE A 125 10.73 -6.41 -5.00
CA ILE A 125 11.82 -6.90 -5.86
C ILE A 125 11.71 -6.27 -7.25
N GLN A 126 10.52 -6.30 -7.85
CA GLN A 126 10.29 -5.77 -9.20
C GLN A 126 10.60 -4.26 -9.27
N PHE A 127 10.08 -3.46 -8.33
CA PHE A 127 10.36 -2.01 -8.32
C PHE A 127 11.83 -1.68 -8.00
N THR A 128 12.51 -2.52 -7.22
CA THR A 128 13.96 -2.38 -6.99
C THR A 128 14.76 -2.59 -8.28
N GLN A 129 14.36 -3.56 -9.11
CA GLN A 129 15.00 -3.79 -10.42
C GLN A 129 14.80 -2.57 -11.35
N CYS A 130 13.62 -1.94 -11.34
CA CYS A 130 13.39 -0.70 -12.11
C CYS A 130 14.34 0.44 -11.71
N LEU A 131 14.68 0.55 -10.42
CA LEU A 131 15.66 1.53 -9.94
C LEU A 131 17.09 1.22 -10.39
N GLN A 132 17.44 -0.05 -10.58
CA GLN A 132 18.75 -0.45 -11.08
C GLN A 132 18.88 -0.20 -12.59
N ILE A 133 17.84 -0.49 -13.37
CA ILE A 133 17.81 -0.27 -14.82
C ILE A 133 17.85 1.24 -15.13
N SER A 134 17.12 2.07 -14.38
CA SER A 134 17.12 3.53 -14.58
C SER A 134 18.47 4.19 -14.25
N LYS A 135 19.33 3.57 -13.44
CA LYS A 135 20.73 4.03 -13.23
C LYS A 135 21.68 3.68 -14.39
N HIS A 136 21.26 2.82 -15.32
CA HIS A 136 22.06 2.36 -16.45
C HIS A 136 21.53 2.81 -17.82
N LYS A 137 20.56 3.73 -17.85
CA LYS A 137 20.19 4.41 -19.08
C LYS A 137 21.28 5.47 -19.38
N PRO A 138 22.03 5.35 -20.50
CA PRO A 138 23.05 6.31 -20.89
C PRO A 138 22.46 7.70 -21.19
#